data_AF-A0A1W2B9W9-F1
#
_entry.id   AF-A0A1W2B9W9-F1
#
_cell.length_a   1.000
_cell.length_b   1.000
_cell.length_c   1.000
_cell.angle_alpha   90.00
_cell.angle_beta   90.00
_cell.angle_gamma   90.00
#
_symmetry.space_group_name_H-M   'P 1'
#
loop_
_entity.id
_entity.type
_entity.pdbx_description
1 polymer ?
#
loop_
_entity_poly.entity_id
_entity_poly.type
_entity_poly.pdbx_seq_one_letter_code
_entity_poly.pdbx_strand_id
1 'polypeptide(L)'
;MKNRVKFIDTLKHYKQKCGFNIFAYCLMDNHVHLIIKVNNESLESVMKRIGVSYVYWYNWKYKRSGHLFQDRYKSEVIEDDSYLLSVVRYIHQNPIKANITPVIGEYPWSSYSEYIGHPRIVDTTFVLKILSQDIERAKEIFVDFMNEQGAKFFEVKNKPRLTDEEAKQIVKQVLGIIETSELQTMEKTKRDGYLRQLKASEGVSIRQIARISGLTFNIVVKA
;
A
#
# COMPACT_ATOMS: atom_id res chain seq x y z
N MET A 1 -20.25 0.10 -10.69
CA MET A 1 -20.88 -1.04 -9.97
C MET A 1 -20.39 -2.42 -10.43
N LYS A 2 -20.70 -2.90 -11.64
CA LYS A 2 -20.36 -4.28 -12.10
C LYS A 2 -18.87 -4.68 -12.00
N ASN A 3 -17.94 -3.73 -12.12
CA ASN A 3 -16.50 -3.99 -12.08
C ASN A 3 -16.00 -4.33 -10.67
N ARG A 4 -16.45 -3.58 -9.66
CA ARG A 4 -16.06 -3.80 -8.27
C ARG A 4 -16.62 -5.10 -7.72
N VAL A 5 -17.87 -5.44 -8.04
CA VAL A 5 -18.46 -6.75 -7.72
C VAL A 5 -17.57 -7.87 -8.27
N LYS A 6 -17.22 -7.81 -9.56
CA LYS A 6 -16.36 -8.83 -10.15
C LYS A 6 -14.97 -8.90 -9.52
N PHE A 7 -14.39 -7.77 -9.13
CA PHE A 7 -13.12 -7.76 -8.43
C PHE A 7 -13.23 -8.49 -7.08
N ILE A 8 -14.28 -8.21 -6.29
CA ILE A 8 -14.57 -8.91 -5.04
C ILE A 8 -14.80 -10.41 -5.27
N ASP A 9 -15.53 -10.80 -6.32
CA ASP A 9 -15.71 -12.22 -6.68
C ASP A 9 -14.38 -12.89 -7.04
N THR A 10 -13.50 -12.15 -7.72
CA THR A 10 -12.15 -12.62 -8.06
C THR A 10 -11.31 -12.83 -6.80
N LEU A 11 -11.37 -11.89 -5.85
CA LEU A 11 -10.74 -12.06 -4.53
C LEU A 11 -11.28 -13.29 -3.82
N LYS A 12 -12.61 -13.47 -3.77
CA LYS A 12 -13.26 -14.63 -3.14
C LYS A 12 -12.80 -15.95 -3.75
N HIS A 13 -12.78 -16.03 -5.08
CA HIS A 13 -12.36 -17.22 -5.80
C HIS A 13 -10.92 -17.61 -5.47
N TYR A 14 -9.98 -16.66 -5.55
CA TYR A 14 -8.58 -16.95 -5.26
C TYR A 14 -8.30 -17.12 -3.77
N LYS A 15 -9.09 -16.49 -2.88
CA LYS A 15 -9.04 -16.76 -1.45
C LYS A 15 -9.24 -18.25 -1.17
N GLN A 16 -10.28 -18.83 -1.76
CA GLN A 16 -10.60 -20.26 -1.63
C GLN A 16 -9.55 -21.15 -2.30
N LYS A 17 -9.07 -20.76 -3.48
CA LYS A 17 -8.13 -21.57 -4.26
C LYS A 17 -6.70 -21.58 -3.71
N CYS A 18 -6.23 -20.44 -3.21
CA CYS A 18 -4.84 -20.25 -2.77
C CYS A 18 -4.70 -20.30 -1.23
N GLY A 19 -5.81 -20.26 -0.49
CA GLY A 19 -5.82 -20.41 0.97
C GLY A 19 -5.20 -19.22 1.73
N PHE A 20 -5.38 -17.98 1.25
CA PHE A 20 -4.97 -16.77 1.98
C PHE A 20 -6.12 -16.18 2.81
N ASN A 21 -5.80 -15.31 3.76
CA ASN A 21 -6.78 -14.55 4.53
C ASN A 21 -6.81 -13.10 4.02
N ILE A 22 -7.99 -12.47 4.12
CA ILE A 22 -8.19 -11.05 3.86
C ILE A 22 -8.69 -10.45 5.17
N PHE A 23 -8.03 -9.40 5.67
CA PHE A 23 -8.44 -8.73 6.91
C PHE A 23 -9.12 -7.38 6.66
N ALA A 24 -8.81 -6.70 5.56
CA ALA A 24 -9.57 -5.52 5.15
C ALA A 24 -9.42 -5.26 3.65
N TYR A 25 -10.41 -4.57 3.07
CA TYR A 25 -10.30 -4.03 1.72
C TYR A 25 -11.03 -2.69 1.57
N CYS A 26 -10.58 -1.90 0.60
CA CYS A 26 -11.34 -0.76 0.08
C CYS A 26 -11.03 -0.57 -1.42
N LEU A 27 -12.06 -0.59 -2.28
CA LEU A 27 -11.92 -0.41 -3.72
C LEU A 27 -12.28 1.03 -4.09
N MET A 28 -11.28 1.87 -4.32
CA MET A 28 -11.45 3.25 -4.78
C MET A 28 -11.73 3.30 -6.29
N ASP A 29 -11.89 4.48 -6.88
CA ASP A 29 -12.04 4.63 -8.34
C ASP A 29 -10.73 4.38 -9.11
N ASN A 30 -9.59 4.75 -8.51
CA ASN A 30 -8.27 4.71 -9.14
C ASN A 30 -7.30 3.68 -8.53
N HIS A 31 -7.60 3.09 -7.37
CA HIS A 31 -6.75 2.09 -6.72
C HIS A 31 -7.53 1.16 -5.78
N VAL A 32 -6.87 0.13 -5.25
CA VAL A 32 -7.43 -0.82 -4.29
C VAL A 32 -6.47 -0.96 -3.12
N HIS A 33 -7.01 -0.92 -1.90
CA HIS A 33 -6.30 -1.28 -0.67
C HIS A 33 -6.72 -2.67 -0.19
N LEU A 34 -5.76 -3.49 0.22
CA LEU A 34 -5.97 -4.85 0.72
C LEU A 34 -5.03 -5.13 1.89
N ILE A 35 -5.53 -5.80 2.93
CA ILE A 35 -4.71 -6.49 3.93
C ILE A 35 -4.87 -7.98 3.68
N ILE A 36 -3.78 -8.65 3.34
CA ILE A 36 -3.75 -10.08 3.02
C ILE A 36 -2.69 -10.76 3.88
N LYS A 37 -3.02 -11.93 4.40
CA LYS A 37 -2.04 -12.88 4.95
C LYS A 37 -2.01 -14.10 4.06
N VAL A 38 -0.87 -14.35 3.42
CA VAL A 38 -0.65 -15.54 2.60
C VAL A 38 -0.13 -16.67 3.48
N ASN A 39 -0.54 -17.91 3.17
CA ASN A 39 -0.14 -19.10 3.92
C ASN A 39 0.68 -20.07 3.03
N ASN A 40 0.10 -20.50 1.91
CA ASN A 40 0.66 -21.58 1.08
C ASN A 40 1.41 -21.10 -0.17
N GLU A 41 1.09 -19.91 -0.68
CA GLU A 41 1.70 -19.32 -1.88
C GLU A 41 2.33 -17.96 -1.54
N SER A 42 3.30 -17.52 -2.34
CA SER A 42 3.89 -16.19 -2.17
C SER A 42 2.86 -15.08 -2.49
N LEU A 43 3.05 -13.89 -1.90
CA LEU A 43 2.21 -12.73 -2.17
C LEU A 43 2.20 -12.37 -3.67
N GLU A 44 3.35 -12.46 -4.34
CA GLU A 44 3.47 -12.20 -5.78
C GLU A 44 2.57 -13.13 -6.60
N SER A 45 2.53 -14.41 -6.22
CA SER A 45 1.75 -15.44 -6.91
C SER A 45 0.26 -15.20 -6.75
N VAL A 46 -0.19 -14.91 -5.53
CA VAL A 46 -1.58 -14.56 -5.22
C VAL A 46 -2.00 -13.29 -6.00
N MET A 47 -1.21 -12.23 -5.92
CA MET A 47 -1.51 -10.96 -6.60
C MET A 47 -1.49 -11.10 -8.13
N LYS A 48 -0.58 -11.90 -8.68
CA LYS A 48 -0.54 -12.20 -10.13
C LYS A 48 -1.81 -12.91 -10.58
N ARG A 49 -2.28 -13.92 -9.86
CA ARG A 49 -3.51 -14.66 -10.19
C ARG A 49 -4.74 -13.75 -10.18
N ILE A 50 -4.90 -12.94 -9.13
CA ILE A 50 -5.99 -11.97 -9.00
C ILE A 50 -5.93 -10.96 -10.16
N GLY A 51 -4.76 -10.34 -10.36
CA GLY A 51 -4.56 -9.30 -11.36
C GLY A 51 -4.82 -9.79 -12.78
N VAL A 52 -4.18 -10.90 -13.18
CA VAL A 52 -4.35 -11.48 -14.52
C VAL A 52 -5.80 -11.87 -14.78
N SER A 53 -6.44 -12.54 -13.83
CA SER A 53 -7.83 -12.98 -13.97
C SER A 53 -8.80 -11.81 -14.13
N TYR A 54 -8.61 -10.75 -13.34
CA TYR A 54 -9.47 -9.57 -13.42
C TYR A 54 -9.23 -8.76 -14.70
N VAL A 55 -7.97 -8.55 -15.09
CA VAL A 55 -7.59 -7.86 -16.34
C VAL A 55 -8.16 -8.60 -17.55
N TYR A 56 -8.02 -9.93 -17.58
CA TYR A 56 -8.56 -10.76 -18.66
C TYR A 56 -10.08 -10.56 -18.81
N TRP A 57 -10.82 -10.68 -17.70
CA TRP A 57 -12.27 -10.45 -17.70
C TRP A 57 -12.63 -9.02 -18.13
N TYR A 58 -11.90 -8.01 -17.63
CA TYR A 58 -12.17 -6.61 -17.92
C TYR A 58 -11.97 -6.33 -19.41
N ASN A 59 -10.85 -6.78 -19.97
CA ASN A 59 -10.53 -6.63 -21.38
C ASN A 59 -11.56 -7.32 -22.28
N TRP A 60 -11.93 -8.56 -21.95
CA TRP A 60 -12.99 -9.28 -22.67
C TRP A 60 -14.33 -8.53 -22.62
N LYS A 61 -14.76 -8.09 -21.44
CA LYS A 61 -16.05 -7.39 -21.23
C LYS A 61 -16.13 -6.07 -21.99
N TYR A 62 -15.05 -5.29 -22.00
CA TYR A 62 -15.02 -3.96 -22.62
C TYR A 62 -14.40 -3.96 -24.02
N LYS A 63 -14.12 -5.14 -24.60
CA LYS A 63 -13.45 -5.32 -25.90
C LYS A 63 -12.15 -4.50 -26.01
N ARG A 64 -11.38 -4.48 -24.92
CA ARG A 64 -10.08 -3.81 -24.83
C ARG A 64 -8.94 -4.82 -24.89
N SER A 65 -7.74 -4.34 -25.17
CA SER A 65 -6.50 -5.10 -25.03
C SER A 65 -5.47 -4.30 -24.22
N GLY A 66 -4.42 -4.96 -23.75
CA GLY A 66 -3.34 -4.33 -23.01
C GLY A 66 -3.54 -4.23 -21.50
N HIS A 67 -2.75 -3.37 -20.86
CA HIS A 67 -2.69 -3.22 -19.41
C HIS A 67 -3.90 -2.46 -18.84
N LEU A 68 -4.45 -2.96 -17.73
CA LEU A 68 -5.47 -2.26 -16.95
C LEU A 68 -4.88 -1.52 -15.75
N PHE A 69 -3.96 -2.18 -15.03
CA PHE A 69 -3.24 -1.58 -13.91
C PHE A 69 -2.04 -0.80 -14.43
N GLN A 70 -1.85 0.42 -13.92
CA GLN A 70 -0.77 1.32 -14.33
C GLN A 70 0.61 0.84 -13.85
N ASP A 71 0.67 0.19 -12.69
CA ASP A 71 1.91 -0.22 -12.04
C ASP A 71 1.76 -1.58 -11.32
N ARG A 72 2.89 -2.13 -10.86
CA ARG A 72 2.88 -3.27 -9.93
C ARG A 72 2.29 -2.86 -8.58
N TYR A 73 1.75 -3.85 -7.85
CA TYR A 73 1.31 -3.61 -6.48
C TYR A 73 2.48 -3.16 -5.59
N LYS A 74 2.16 -2.41 -4.56
CA LYS A 74 3.07 -2.09 -3.45
C LYS A 74 2.62 -2.88 -2.23
N SER A 75 3.57 -3.31 -1.41
CA SER A 75 3.30 -4.08 -0.20
C SER A 75 4.22 -3.65 0.92
N GLU A 76 3.68 -3.62 2.13
CA GLU A 76 4.39 -3.38 3.38
C GLU A 76 3.97 -4.47 4.38
N VAL A 77 4.93 -4.97 5.15
CA VAL A 77 4.66 -6.02 6.15
C VAL A 77 4.05 -5.38 7.39
N ILE A 78 3.03 -6.02 7.94
CA ILE A 78 2.44 -5.64 9.23
C ILE A 78 3.01 -6.59 10.28
N GLU A 79 3.76 -6.05 11.24
CA GLU A 79 4.55 -6.83 12.21
C GLU A 79 3.86 -7.01 13.56
N ASP A 80 2.88 -6.15 13.89
CA ASP A 80 2.19 -6.18 15.18
C ASP A 80 0.69 -5.79 15.08
N ASP A 81 -0.04 -6.10 16.14
CA ASP A 81 -1.49 -5.91 16.25
C ASP A 81 -1.92 -4.44 16.26
N SER A 82 -1.14 -3.56 16.88
CA SER A 82 -1.42 -2.11 16.90
C SER A 82 -1.28 -1.52 15.50
N TYR A 83 -0.25 -1.94 14.76
CA TYR A 83 -0.08 -1.56 13.38
C TYR A 83 -1.21 -2.11 12.51
N LEU A 84 -1.62 -3.37 12.71
CA LEU A 84 -2.75 -3.96 12.00
C LEU A 84 -4.03 -3.14 12.18
N LEU A 85 -4.41 -2.83 13.42
CA LEU A 85 -5.60 -2.02 13.72
C LEU A 85 -5.53 -0.64 13.04
N SER A 86 -4.35 -0.01 13.06
CA SER A 86 -4.11 1.27 12.39
C SER A 86 -4.31 1.19 10.88
N VAL A 87 -3.82 0.14 10.23
CA VAL A 87 -3.98 -0.07 8.78
C VAL A 87 -5.44 -0.40 8.42
N VAL A 88 -6.13 -1.22 9.23
CA VAL A 88 -7.56 -1.51 9.03
C VAL A 88 -8.36 -0.21 9.04
N ARG A 89 -8.13 0.65 10.03
CA ARG A 89 -8.78 1.97 10.13
C ARG A 89 -8.44 2.88 8.97
N TYR A 90 -7.16 2.96 8.60
CA TYR A 90 -6.73 3.74 7.43
C TYR A 90 -7.48 3.32 6.14
N ILE A 91 -7.61 2.01 5.90
CA ILE A 91 -8.29 1.48 4.72
C ILE A 91 -9.78 1.81 4.73
N HIS A 92 -10.44 1.65 5.88
CA HIS A 92 -11.88 1.93 6.00
C HIS A 92 -12.20 3.43 5.94
N GLN A 93 -11.31 4.29 6.45
CA GLN A 93 -11.45 5.75 6.39
C GLN A 93 -11.04 6.35 5.04
N ASN A 94 -10.45 5.58 4.12
CA ASN A 94 -9.98 6.09 2.83
C ASN A 94 -11.07 6.82 2.01
N PRO A 95 -12.33 6.35 1.95
CA PRO A 95 -13.42 7.07 1.28
C PRO A 95 -13.74 8.43 1.92
N ILE A 96 -13.63 8.55 3.26
CA ILE A 96 -13.80 9.83 3.96
C ILE A 96 -12.66 10.79 3.59
N LYS A 97 -11.41 10.30 3.65
CA LYS A 97 -10.23 11.10 3.30
C LYS A 97 -10.27 11.60 1.86
N ALA A 98 -10.86 10.81 0.96
CA ALA A 98 -11.05 11.17 -0.44
C ALA A 98 -12.31 12.04 -0.68
N ASN A 99 -13.01 12.48 0.39
CA ASN A 99 -14.25 13.25 0.33
C ASN A 99 -15.37 12.59 -0.50
N ILE A 100 -15.43 11.24 -0.51
CA ILE A 100 -16.46 10.48 -1.25
C ILE A 100 -17.73 10.34 -0.42
N THR A 101 -17.60 10.14 0.89
CA THR A 101 -18.72 10.08 1.84
C THR A 101 -18.27 10.68 3.17
N PRO A 102 -19.16 11.33 3.94
CA PRO A 102 -18.85 11.77 5.30
C PRO A 102 -18.87 10.63 6.34
N VAL A 103 -19.38 9.44 6.01
CA VAL A 103 -19.63 8.35 6.96
C VAL A 103 -18.98 7.04 6.49
N ILE A 104 -18.17 6.40 7.33
CA ILE A 104 -17.37 5.20 6.98
C ILE A 104 -18.26 4.06 6.44
N GLY A 105 -19.45 3.90 7.04
CA GLY A 105 -20.39 2.83 6.71
C GLY A 105 -21.17 3.00 5.40
N GLU A 106 -21.16 4.19 4.80
CA GLU A 106 -21.94 4.47 3.58
C GLU A 106 -21.24 4.02 2.29
N TYR A 107 -19.93 3.78 2.34
CA TYR A 107 -19.18 3.36 1.15
C TYR A 107 -19.25 1.83 0.93
N PRO A 108 -20.01 1.33 -0.05
CA PRO A 108 -20.32 -0.10 -0.16
C PRO A 108 -19.14 -0.95 -0.67
N TRP A 109 -18.07 -0.30 -1.12
CA TRP A 109 -16.87 -0.95 -1.65
C TRP A 109 -15.71 -0.98 -0.66
N SER A 110 -16.01 -0.76 0.62
CA SER A 110 -15.14 -1.01 1.76
C SER A 110 -15.62 -2.25 2.51
N SER A 111 -14.69 -2.94 3.16
CA SER A 111 -15.01 -4.09 4.00
C SER A 111 -15.52 -3.73 5.39
N TYR A 112 -15.67 -2.44 5.73
CA TYR A 112 -16.19 -1.99 7.02
C TYR A 112 -17.53 -2.64 7.38
N SER A 113 -18.46 -2.72 6.41
CA SER A 113 -19.77 -3.35 6.60
C SER A 113 -19.69 -4.83 6.99
N GLU A 114 -18.60 -5.54 6.64
CA GLU A 114 -18.38 -6.93 7.02
C GLU A 114 -18.01 -7.07 8.52
N TYR A 115 -17.45 -6.03 9.13
CA TYR A 115 -17.10 -6.01 10.56
C TYR A 115 -18.32 -5.81 11.47
N ILE A 116 -19.23 -4.93 11.06
CA ILE A 116 -20.46 -4.64 11.82
C ILE A 116 -21.60 -5.62 11.50
N GLY A 117 -21.58 -6.21 10.30
CA GLY A 117 -22.62 -7.09 9.80
C GLY A 117 -22.14 -8.53 9.62
N HIS A 118 -22.45 -9.09 8.45
CA HIS A 118 -22.10 -10.46 8.10
C HIS A 118 -20.84 -10.49 7.24
N PRO A 119 -19.75 -11.14 7.69
CA PRO A 119 -18.54 -11.31 6.89
C PRO A 119 -18.82 -12.07 5.60
N ARG A 120 -18.22 -11.62 4.50
CA ARG A 120 -18.38 -12.25 3.17
C ARG A 120 -17.07 -12.86 2.69
N ILE A 121 -16.01 -12.07 2.73
CA ILE A 121 -14.67 -12.49 2.30
C ILE A 121 -13.59 -12.12 3.32
N VAL A 122 -13.89 -11.23 4.26
CA VAL A 122 -12.95 -10.82 5.30
C VAL A 122 -13.02 -11.75 6.52
N ASP A 123 -11.86 -12.03 7.10
CA ASP A 123 -11.71 -12.68 8.40
C ASP A 123 -11.74 -11.61 9.50
N THR A 124 -12.96 -11.22 9.90
CA THR A 124 -13.16 -10.14 10.87
C THR A 124 -12.85 -10.60 12.30
N THR A 125 -13.03 -11.88 12.59
CA THR A 125 -12.80 -12.47 13.91
C THR A 125 -11.38 -12.26 14.39
N PHE A 126 -10.38 -12.41 13.50
CA PHE A 126 -8.98 -12.18 13.87
C PHE A 126 -8.76 -10.77 14.42
N VAL A 127 -9.24 -9.75 13.70
CA VAL A 127 -9.04 -8.35 14.07
C VAL A 127 -9.91 -7.95 15.26
N LEU A 128 -11.17 -8.40 15.33
CA LEU A 128 -12.06 -8.12 16.45
C LEU A 128 -11.53 -8.71 17.76
N LYS A 129 -10.91 -9.91 17.73
CA LYS A 129 -10.33 -10.54 18.91
C LYS A 129 -9.13 -9.81 19.52
N ILE A 130 -8.48 -8.93 18.76
CA ILE A 130 -7.44 -8.03 19.29
C ILE A 130 -8.06 -6.99 20.24
N LEU A 131 -9.29 -6.56 19.96
CA LEU A 131 -10.01 -5.54 20.75
C LEU A 131 -10.70 -6.13 21.97
N SER A 132 -11.32 -7.30 21.84
CA SER A 132 -12.03 -7.98 22.93
C SER A 132 -12.28 -9.46 22.59
N GLN A 133 -12.32 -10.34 23.60
CA GLN A 133 -12.71 -11.75 23.42
C GLN A 133 -14.22 -11.91 23.18
N ASP A 134 -15.03 -11.02 23.73
CA ASP A 134 -16.46 -10.90 23.41
C ASP A 134 -16.60 -10.15 22.07
N ILE A 135 -17.21 -10.80 21.09
CA ILE A 135 -17.38 -10.31 19.71
C ILE A 135 -18.33 -9.11 19.63
N GLU A 136 -19.41 -9.08 20.42
CA GLU A 136 -20.33 -7.94 20.37
C GLU A 136 -19.67 -6.72 21.01
N ARG A 137 -18.98 -6.92 22.14
CA ARG A 137 -18.15 -5.86 22.73
C ARG A 137 -17.02 -5.40 21.81
N ALA A 138 -16.39 -6.33 21.08
CA ALA A 138 -15.35 -6.00 20.11
C ALA A 138 -15.88 -5.13 18.96
N LYS A 139 -17.11 -5.39 18.49
CA LYS A 139 -17.75 -4.56 17.45
C LYS A 139 -18.01 -3.14 17.93
N GLU A 140 -18.49 -2.97 19.17
CA GLU A 140 -18.68 -1.64 19.77
C GLU A 140 -17.35 -0.87 19.81
N ILE A 141 -16.30 -1.47 20.38
CA ILE A 141 -14.96 -0.87 20.46
C ILE A 141 -14.44 -0.56 19.05
N PHE A 142 -14.68 -1.45 18.09
CA PHE A 142 -14.27 -1.26 16.70
C PHE A 142 -14.96 -0.06 16.06
N VAL A 143 -16.27 0.11 16.27
CA VAL A 143 -17.03 1.27 15.76
C VAL A 143 -16.51 2.56 16.37
N ASP A 144 -16.28 2.60 17.69
CA ASP A 144 -15.73 3.76 18.37
C ASP A 144 -14.34 4.10 17.81
N PHE A 145 -13.46 3.11 17.76
CA PHE A 145 -12.10 3.22 17.21
C PHE A 145 -12.09 3.76 15.77
N MET A 146 -13.05 3.34 14.94
CA MET A 146 -13.16 3.79 13.55
C MET A 146 -13.59 5.26 13.43
N ASN A 147 -14.38 5.76 14.38
CA ASN A 147 -14.91 7.13 14.36
C ASN A 147 -14.07 8.13 15.18
N GLU A 148 -13.04 7.67 15.90
CA GLU A 148 -12.10 8.54 16.61
C GLU A 148 -11.43 9.56 15.66
N GLN A 149 -11.62 10.84 15.97
CA GLN A 149 -10.96 11.96 15.33
C GLN A 149 -9.53 12.12 15.88
N GLY A 150 -8.56 12.40 15.00
CA GLY A 150 -7.21 12.80 15.43
C GLY A 150 -6.30 11.66 15.91
N ALA A 151 -6.72 10.39 15.80
CA ALA A 151 -5.77 9.28 15.92
C ALA A 151 -4.66 9.49 14.89
N LYS A 152 -3.43 9.70 15.36
CA LYS A 152 -2.26 9.81 14.49
C LYS A 152 -2.29 8.60 13.59
N PHE A 153 -2.48 8.84 12.29
CA PHE A 153 -2.15 7.84 11.32
C PHE A 153 -0.72 7.43 11.67
N PHE A 154 -0.50 6.14 11.97
CA PHE A 154 0.64 5.54 11.31
C PHE A 154 0.31 5.78 9.84
N GLU A 155 0.80 6.90 9.31
CA GLU A 155 1.01 7.01 7.90
C GLU A 155 1.81 5.75 7.62
N VAL A 156 1.16 4.70 7.13
CA VAL A 156 1.79 3.71 6.28
C VAL A 156 2.66 4.57 5.42
N LYS A 157 3.98 4.50 5.63
CA LYS A 157 4.93 5.53 5.21
C LYS A 157 4.99 5.54 3.69
N ASN A 158 3.93 6.02 3.05
CA ASN A 158 4.01 6.84 1.87
C ASN A 158 4.58 8.16 2.37
N LYS A 159 5.85 8.13 2.85
CA LYS A 159 6.68 9.31 2.84
C LYS A 159 6.44 9.91 1.45
N PRO A 160 5.91 11.14 1.36
CA PRO A 160 5.67 11.74 0.06
C PRO A 160 6.98 11.58 -0.70
N ARG A 161 6.94 10.92 -1.87
CA ARG A 161 8.10 10.93 -2.75
C ARG A 161 8.36 12.40 -2.99
N LEU A 162 9.51 12.87 -2.55
CA LEU A 162 9.91 14.23 -2.82
C LEU A 162 9.82 14.44 -4.33
N THR A 163 9.37 15.61 -4.73
CA THR A 163 9.50 16.05 -6.11
C THR A 163 10.98 16.02 -6.51
N ASP A 164 11.27 15.96 -7.80
CA ASP A 164 12.66 16.00 -8.26
C ASP A 164 13.37 17.28 -7.81
N GLU A 165 12.63 18.38 -7.59
CA GLU A 165 13.21 19.63 -7.11
C GLU A 165 13.60 19.56 -5.63
N GLU A 166 12.74 19.02 -4.77
CA GLU A 166 13.07 18.79 -3.36
C GLU A 166 14.19 17.75 -3.20
N ALA A 167 14.19 16.71 -4.03
CA ALA A 167 15.27 15.72 -4.05
C ALA A 167 16.61 16.35 -4.45
N LYS A 168 16.64 17.28 -5.41
CA LYS A 168 17.86 18.03 -5.75
C LYS A 168 18.36 18.88 -4.58
N GLN A 169 17.48 19.51 -3.80
CA GLN A 169 17.89 20.31 -2.65
C GLN A 169 18.57 19.45 -1.58
N ILE A 170 18.01 18.27 -1.29
CA ILE A 170 18.65 17.31 -0.36
C ILE A 170 19.98 16.82 -0.90
N VAL A 171 20.05 16.51 -2.20
CA VAL A 171 21.31 16.09 -2.83
C VAL A 171 22.37 17.18 -2.70
N LYS A 172 22.02 18.44 -2.98
CA LYS A 172 22.92 19.59 -2.79
C LYS A 172 23.35 19.75 -1.33
N GLN A 173 22.43 19.57 -0.39
CA GLN A 173 22.75 19.67 1.03
C GLN A 173 23.75 18.60 1.50
N VAL A 174 23.62 17.35 1.02
CA VAL A 174 24.52 16.25 1.36
C VAL A 174 25.87 16.37 0.67
N LEU A 175 25.90 16.84 -0.58
CA LEU A 175 27.14 17.04 -1.33
C LEU A 175 27.86 18.34 -0.94
N GLY A 176 27.14 19.31 -0.35
CA GLY A 176 27.64 20.60 0.05
C GLY A 176 28.13 21.41 -1.15
N ILE A 177 29.44 21.51 -1.29
CA ILE A 177 30.12 22.28 -2.35
C ILE A 177 30.36 21.42 -3.60
N ILE A 178 30.24 20.09 -3.46
CA ILE A 178 30.55 19.14 -4.54
C ILE A 178 29.39 19.13 -5.55
N GLU A 179 29.72 19.31 -6.82
CA GLU A 179 28.74 19.21 -7.89
C GLU A 179 28.30 17.76 -8.12
N THR A 180 27.04 17.58 -8.50
CA THR A 180 26.45 16.25 -8.72
C THR A 180 27.20 15.43 -9.78
N SER A 181 27.77 16.09 -10.79
CA SER A 181 28.58 15.47 -11.84
C SER A 181 29.91 14.92 -11.33
N GLU A 182 30.47 15.50 -10.25
CA GLU A 182 31.74 15.04 -9.68
C GLU A 182 31.62 13.63 -9.07
N LEU A 183 30.41 13.21 -8.69
CA LEU A 183 30.16 11.83 -8.23
C LEU A 183 30.47 10.77 -9.30
N GLN A 184 30.47 11.14 -10.59
CA GLN A 184 30.74 10.21 -11.69
C GLN A 184 32.22 9.88 -11.82
N THR A 185 33.09 10.84 -11.51
CA THR A 185 34.56 10.75 -11.64
C THR A 185 35.25 10.53 -10.29
N MET A 186 34.52 10.64 -9.18
CA MET A 186 35.03 10.45 -7.82
C MET A 186 35.47 9.00 -7.53
N GLU A 187 36.51 8.86 -6.72
CA GLU A 187 36.97 7.58 -6.21
C GLU A 187 35.83 6.80 -5.53
N LYS A 188 35.73 5.50 -5.82
CA LYS A 188 34.64 4.62 -5.39
C LYS A 188 34.34 4.72 -3.89
N THR A 189 35.37 4.66 -3.04
CA THR A 189 35.21 4.66 -1.57
C THR A 189 34.54 5.94 -1.09
N LYS A 190 34.96 7.09 -1.65
CA LYS A 190 34.44 8.42 -1.29
C LYS A 190 33.02 8.64 -1.85
N ARG A 191 32.79 8.24 -3.10
CA ARG A 191 31.47 8.28 -3.75
C ARG A 191 30.45 7.45 -2.97
N ASP A 192 30.81 6.22 -2.62
CA ASP A 192 29.89 5.29 -1.93
C ASP A 192 29.53 5.82 -0.53
N GLY A 193 30.44 6.58 0.12
CA GLY A 193 30.16 7.33 1.34
C GLY A 193 29.01 8.33 1.18
N TYR A 194 29.04 9.18 0.15
CA TYR A 194 27.97 10.13 -0.14
C TYR A 194 26.66 9.43 -0.55
N LEU A 195 26.74 8.36 -1.35
CA LEU A 195 25.55 7.61 -1.77
C LEU A 195 24.84 6.96 -0.58
N ARG A 196 25.57 6.49 0.45
CA ARG A 196 24.96 6.01 1.70
C ARG A 196 24.23 7.10 2.46
N GLN A 197 24.80 8.30 2.56
CA GLN A 197 24.16 9.45 3.20
C GLN A 197 22.89 9.88 2.44
N LEU A 198 22.95 9.92 1.11
CA LEU A 198 21.79 10.20 0.26
C LEU A 198 20.69 9.13 0.40
N LYS A 199 21.06 7.85 0.49
CA LYS A 199 20.13 6.73 0.72
C LYS A 199 19.49 6.77 2.11
N ALA A 200 20.21 7.30 3.10
CA ALA A 200 19.71 7.50 4.46
C ALA A 200 18.81 8.75 4.58
N SER A 201 18.87 9.66 3.60
CA SER A 201 18.06 10.87 3.58
C SER A 201 16.58 10.55 3.37
N GLU A 202 15.73 11.19 4.16
CA GLU A 202 14.30 10.94 4.14
C GLU A 202 13.65 11.42 2.83
N GLY A 203 12.88 10.55 2.17
CA GLY A 203 12.04 10.91 1.02
C GLY A 203 12.72 10.87 -0.36
N VAL A 204 14.04 10.71 -0.44
CA VAL A 204 14.78 10.61 -1.71
C VAL A 204 14.85 9.15 -2.18
N SER A 205 14.37 8.87 -3.39
CA SER A 205 14.47 7.51 -3.95
C SER A 205 15.83 7.24 -4.61
N ILE A 206 16.27 5.98 -4.60
CA ILE A 206 17.47 5.52 -5.34
C ILE A 206 17.45 5.95 -6.81
N ARG A 207 16.26 5.98 -7.43
CA ARG A 207 16.10 6.42 -8.82
C ARG A 207 16.32 7.92 -9.00
N GLN A 208 15.91 8.73 -8.03
CA GLN A 208 16.17 10.18 -8.04
C GLN A 208 17.66 10.45 -7.85
N ILE A 209 18.31 9.75 -6.92
CA ILE A 209 19.76 9.84 -6.74
C ILE A 209 20.48 9.53 -8.07
N ALA A 210 20.15 8.40 -8.71
CA ALA A 210 20.74 8.01 -9.99
C ALA A 210 20.54 9.05 -11.09
N ARG A 211 19.32 9.62 -11.20
CA ARG A 211 18.99 10.64 -12.20
C ARG A 211 19.71 11.96 -11.95
N ILE A 212 19.75 12.41 -10.70
CA ILE A 212 20.34 13.70 -10.30
C ILE A 212 21.87 13.62 -10.38
N SER A 213 22.48 12.52 -9.96
CA SER A 213 23.94 12.34 -10.00
C SER A 213 24.46 11.90 -11.37
N GLY A 214 23.57 11.51 -12.29
CA GLY A 214 23.93 10.88 -13.58
C GLY A 214 24.62 9.52 -13.45
N LEU A 215 24.54 8.88 -12.27
CA LEU A 215 25.08 7.54 -12.06
C LEU A 215 24.07 6.48 -12.50
N THR A 216 24.55 5.31 -12.92
CA THR A 216 23.63 4.20 -13.21
C THR A 216 22.95 3.72 -11.92
N PHE A 217 21.70 3.29 -12.04
CA PHE A 217 20.92 2.77 -10.92
C PHE A 217 21.67 1.67 -10.13
N ASN A 218 22.37 0.77 -10.83
CA ASN A 218 23.11 -0.32 -10.21
C ASN A 218 24.30 0.15 -9.36
N ILE A 219 24.94 1.26 -9.73
CA ILE A 219 26.03 1.85 -8.92
C ILE A 219 25.46 2.39 -7.60
N VAL A 220 24.34 3.11 -7.67
CA VAL A 220 23.68 3.68 -6.48
C VAL A 220 23.15 2.60 -5.55
N VAL A 221 22.60 1.50 -6.10
CA VAL A 221 22.12 0.38 -5.29
C VAL A 221 23.27 -0.28 -4.51
N LYS A 222 24.41 -0.51 -5.17
CA LYS A 222 25.55 -1.27 -4.63
C LYS A 222 26.45 -0.48 -3.66
N ALA A 223 26.33 0.83 -3.61
CA ALA A 223 27.05 1.72 -2.69
C ALA A 223 26.55 1.60 -1.24
#